data_AF-A0A7V9RTL6-F1
#
_entry.id   AF-A0A7V9RTL6-F1
#
_cell.length_a   1.000
_cell.length_b   1.000
_cell.length_c   1.000
_cell.angle_alpha   90.00
_cell.angle_beta   90.00
_cell.angle_gamma   90.00
#
_symmetry.space_group_name_H-M   'P 1'
#
loop_
_entity.id
_entity.type
_entity.pdbx_description
1 polymer ?
#
loop_
_entity_poly.entity_id
_entity_poly.type
_entity_poly.pdbx_seq_one_letter_code
_entity_poly.pdbx_strand_id
1 'polypeptide(L)'
;MDIGKEFQKYAIKDKGISSNTLHGYINHNVTNLTPNIIEERPMNIAVMDVYSRLMMDRIIFLGYPVTEEVANIITAQLLFLE
;
A
#
# COMPACT_ATOMS: atom_id res chain seq x y z
N MET A 1 -32.70 -12.56 21.90
CA MET A 1 -32.80 -12.98 20.49
C MET A 1 -31.51 -13.69 20.17
N ASP A 2 -31.56 -14.98 19.85
CA ASP A 2 -30.36 -15.81 19.68
C ASP A 2 -30.03 -15.91 18.18
N ILE A 3 -29.06 -15.09 17.77
CA ILE A 3 -28.69 -14.88 16.35
C ILE A 3 -28.29 -16.21 15.69
N GLY A 4 -27.70 -17.14 16.44
CA GLY A 4 -27.31 -18.45 15.91
C GLY A 4 -28.51 -19.32 15.53
N LYS A 5 -29.56 -19.32 16.36
CA LYS A 5 -30.79 -20.08 16.09
C LYS A 5 -31.59 -19.49 14.94
N GLU A 6 -31.62 -18.17 14.80
CA GLU A 6 -32.27 -17.50 13.68
C GLU A 6 -31.56 -17.76 12.36
N PHE A 7 -30.23 -17.71 12.36
CA PHE A 7 -29.41 -18.06 11.19
C PHE A 7 -29.64 -19.51 10.75
N GLN A 8 -29.63 -20.46 11.70
CA GLN A 8 -29.90 -21.87 11.39
C GLN A 8 -31.28 -22.05 10.76
N LYS A 9 -32.30 -21.38 11.31
CA LYS A 9 -33.67 -21.44 10.79
C LYS A 9 -33.76 -20.87 9.38
N TYR A 10 -33.11 -19.75 9.10
CA TYR A 10 -33.06 -19.13 7.76
C TYR A 10 -32.33 -20.03 6.74
N ALA A 11 -31.16 -20.57 7.11
CA ALA A 11 -30.36 -21.42 6.23
C ALA A 11 -31.11 -22.69 5.81
N ILE A 12 -31.83 -23.32 6.74
CA ILE A 12 -32.59 -24.55 6.46
C ILE A 12 -33.90 -24.23 5.73
N LYS A 13 -34.65 -23.20 6.17
CA LYS A 13 -36.02 -22.94 5.70
C LYS A 13 -36.08 -22.14 4.40
N ASP A 14 -35.25 -21.11 4.27
CA ASP A 14 -35.34 -20.17 3.15
C ASP A 14 -34.27 -20.44 2.08
N LYS A 15 -33.14 -21.05 2.47
CA LYS A 15 -32.05 -21.42 1.55
C LYS A 15 -31.96 -22.92 1.25
N GLY A 16 -32.79 -23.76 1.89
CA GLY A 16 -32.86 -25.19 1.61
C GLY A 16 -31.59 -25.97 1.93
N ILE A 17 -30.71 -25.42 2.78
CA ILE A 17 -29.45 -26.06 3.13
C ILE A 17 -29.72 -27.21 4.11
N SER A 18 -29.14 -28.38 3.83
CA SER A 18 -29.29 -29.55 4.70
C SER A 18 -28.64 -29.30 6.06
N SER A 19 -29.33 -29.69 7.14
CA SER A 19 -28.86 -29.53 8.51
C SER A 19 -27.47 -30.12 8.74
N ASN A 20 -27.16 -31.27 8.13
CA ASN A 20 -25.84 -31.90 8.25
C ASN A 20 -24.74 -31.07 7.59
N THR A 21 -25.02 -30.49 6.42
CA THR A 21 -24.04 -29.63 5.72
C THR A 21 -23.78 -28.36 6.50
N LEU A 22 -24.82 -27.75 7.08
CA LEU A 22 -24.70 -26.54 7.90
C LEU A 22 -23.87 -26.79 9.17
N HIS A 23 -24.07 -27.94 9.83
CA HIS A 23 -23.31 -28.33 11.02
C HIS A 23 -21.82 -28.49 10.72
N GLY A 24 -21.47 -29.02 9.55
CA GLY A 24 -20.08 -29.16 9.10
C GLY A 24 -19.38 -27.82 8.93
N TYR A 25 -20.08 -26.79 8.41
CA TYR A 25 -19.52 -25.44 8.27
C TYR A 25 -19.37 -24.71 9.61
N ILE A 26 -20.35 -24.83 10.51
CA ILE A 26 -20.30 -24.16 11.83
C ILE A 26 -19.16 -24.71 12.69
N ASN A 27 -18.93 -26.03 12.64
CA ASN A 27 -17.84 -26.67 13.39
C ASN A 27 -16.46 -26.49 12.74
N HIS A 28 -16.41 -26.00 11.50
CA HIS A 28 -15.13 -25.67 10.86
C HIS A 28 -14.66 -24.30 11.35
N ASN A 29 -13.92 -24.30 12.46
CA ASN A 29 -13.32 -23.10 13.02
C ASN A 29 -12.25 -22.58 12.04
N VAL A 30 -12.63 -21.68 11.12
CA VAL A 30 -11.69 -21.06 10.16
C VAL A 30 -10.84 -20.04 10.91
N THR A 31 -9.85 -20.52 11.66
CA THR A 31 -8.90 -19.70 12.42
C THR A 31 -7.83 -19.05 11.54
N ASN A 32 -7.89 -19.23 10.21
CA ASN A 32 -6.84 -18.87 9.28
C ASN A 32 -7.28 -18.01 8.09
N LEU A 33 -8.42 -17.32 8.18
CA LEU A 33 -8.66 -16.15 7.35
C LEU A 33 -7.83 -15.00 7.94
N THR A 34 -6.56 -14.94 7.59
CA THR A 34 -5.80 -13.70 7.76
C THR A 34 -6.50 -12.63 6.91
N PRO A 35 -7.08 -11.58 7.51
CA PRO A 35 -7.74 -10.51 6.77
C PRO A 35 -6.67 -9.55 6.25
N ASN A 36 -5.65 -10.06 5.57
CA ASN A 36 -4.64 -9.22 4.98
C ASN A 36 -5.15 -8.83 3.59
N ILE A 37 -5.95 -7.78 3.57
CA ILE A 37 -6.18 -6.95 2.40
C ILE A 37 -4.80 -6.40 2.02
N ILE A 38 -4.17 -6.99 1.01
CA ILE A 38 -2.97 -6.41 0.41
C ILE A 38 -3.47 -5.26 -0.46
N GLU A 39 -3.55 -4.09 0.15
CA GLU A 39 -3.69 -2.85 -0.59
C GLU A 39 -2.36 -2.64 -1.34
N GLU A 40 -2.40 -2.73 -2.67
CA GLU A 40 -1.32 -2.30 -3.54
C GLU A 40 -1.24 -0.77 -3.41
N ARG A 41 -0.59 -0.29 -2.34
CA ARG A 41 -0.39 1.15 -2.15
C ARG A 41 0.28 1.68 -3.42
N PRO A 42 -0.19 2.81 -3.98
CA PRO A 42 0.51 3.43 -5.09
C PRO A 42 1.94 3.67 -4.61
N MET A 43 2.87 3.04 -5.31
CA MET A 43 4.30 3.26 -5.29
C MET A 43 4.64 4.60 -4.63
N ASN A 44 5.36 4.57 -3.50
CA ASN A 44 5.81 5.76 -2.78
C ASN A 44 6.26 6.80 -3.79
N ILE A 45 5.41 7.79 -4.08
CA ILE A 45 5.81 8.94 -4.87
C ILE A 45 6.75 9.65 -3.92
N ALA A 46 8.05 9.38 -4.05
CA ALA A 46 9.05 10.15 -3.37
C ALA A 46 8.79 11.59 -3.83
N VAL A 47 8.25 12.41 -2.93
CA VAL A 47 7.99 13.82 -3.21
C VAL A 47 9.36 14.43 -3.44
N MET A 48 9.71 14.54 -4.71
CA MET A 48 11.02 14.99 -5.14
C MET A 48 10.95 16.50 -5.28
N ASP A 49 11.93 17.18 -4.70
CA ASP A 49 12.09 18.63 -4.88
C ASP A 49 12.32 18.96 -6.37
N VAL A 50 11.87 20.15 -6.80
CA VAL A 50 11.99 20.62 -8.19
C VAL A 50 13.44 20.61 -8.64
N TYR A 51 14.39 20.96 -7.76
CA TYR A 51 15.82 20.91 -8.07
C TYR A 51 16.32 19.49 -8.30
N SER A 52 15.86 18.51 -7.51
CA SER A 52 16.19 17.10 -7.72
C SER A 52 15.62 16.55 -9.03
N ARG A 53 14.41 17.00 -9.42
CA ARG A 53 13.82 16.65 -10.72
C ARG A 53 14.63 17.23 -11.89
N LEU A 54 15.04 18.49 -11.80
CA LEU A 54 15.89 19.12 -12.81
C LEU A 54 17.26 18.44 -12.92
N MET A 55 17.83 18.02 -11.79
CA MET A 55 19.10 17.31 -11.76
C MET A 55 19.01 15.94 -12.47
N MET A 56 17.88 15.22 -12.35
CA MET A 56 17.63 14.00 -13.16
C MET A 56 17.62 14.28 -14.66
N ASP A 57 17.08 15.43 -15.07
CA ASP A 57 17.08 15.89 -16.46
C ASP A 57 18.43 16.53 -16.87
N ARG A 58 19.49 16.39 -16.03
CA ARG A 58 20.84 16.96 -16.21
C ARG A 58 20.87 18.48 -16.28
N ILE A 59 20.00 19.15 -15.52
CA ILE A 59 19.93 20.61 -15.42
C ILE A 59 20.37 21.03 -14.02
N ILE A 60 21.40 21.88 -13.95
CA ILE A 60 21.90 22.49 -12.71
C ILE A 60 21.57 24.00 -12.73
N PHE A 61 21.02 24.53 -11.65
CA PHE A 61 20.63 25.93 -11.53
C PHE A 61 21.57 26.70 -10.59
N LEU A 62 22.17 27.79 -11.06
CA LEU A 62 23.03 28.68 -10.27
C LEU A 62 22.30 30.00 -10.01
N GLY A 63 21.59 30.07 -8.89
CA GLY A 63 20.84 31.28 -8.47
C GLY A 63 21.57 32.15 -7.44
N TYR A 64 22.71 31.69 -6.92
CA TYR A 64 23.46 32.36 -5.86
C TYR A 64 24.81 32.88 -6.37
N PRO A 65 25.41 33.90 -5.71
CA PRO A 65 26.77 34.34 -6.00
C PRO A 65 27.77 33.18 -5.93
N VAL A 66 28.78 33.23 -6.80
CA VAL A 66 29.83 32.21 -6.83
C VAL A 66 30.77 32.41 -5.65
N THR A 67 30.56 31.61 -4.61
CA THR A 67 31.46 31.46 -3.47
C THR A 67 32.17 30.10 -3.56
N GLU A 68 33.21 29.90 -2.74
CA GLU A 68 33.94 28.63 -2.65
C GLU A 68 33.02 27.44 -2.35
N GLU A 69 32.07 27.63 -1.43
CA GLU A 69 31.09 26.60 -1.06
C GLU A 69 30.17 26.23 -2.22
N VAL A 70 29.61 27.23 -2.92
CA VAL A 70 28.73 27.02 -4.07
C VAL A 70 29.49 26.34 -5.22
N ALA A 71 30.74 26.74 -5.47
CA ALA A 71 31.58 26.12 -6.49
C ALA A 71 31.86 24.64 -6.21
N ASN A 72 32.12 24.28 -4.95
CA ASN A 72 32.34 22.89 -4.56
C ASN A 72 31.07 22.03 -4.76
N ILE A 73 29.91 22.57 -4.38
CA ILE A 73 28.61 21.90 -4.57
C ILE A 73 28.33 21.65 -6.06
N ILE A 74 28.53 22.63 -6.93
CA ILE A 74 28.33 22.46 -8.38
C ILE A 74 29.31 21.41 -8.94
N THR A 75 30.56 21.43 -8.50
CA THR A 75 31.55 20.44 -8.95
C THR A 75 31.13 19.02 -8.56
N ALA A 76 30.65 18.83 -7.33
CA ALA A 76 30.10 17.56 -6.88
C ALA A 76 28.87 17.13 -7.69
N GLN A 77 27.97 18.05 -8.04
CA GLN A 77 26.82 17.78 -8.89
C GLN A 77 27.23 17.38 -10.31
N LEU A 78 28.26 18.00 -10.89
CA LEU A 78 28.78 17.64 -12.21
C LEU A 78 29.38 16.23 -12.22
N LEU A 79 30.21 15.89 -11.22
CA LEU A 79 30.80 14.56 -11.08
C LEU A 79 29.75 13.46 -10.87
N PHE A 80 28.62 13.79 -10.24
CA PHE A 80 27.53 12.83 -10.06
C PHE A 80 26.74 12.55 -11.34
N LEU A 81 26.74 13.48 -12.30
CA LEU A 81 26.01 13.33 -13.56
C LEU A 81 26.83 12.65 -14.67
N GLU A 82 28.13 12.43 -14.46
CA GLU A 82 28.99 11.55 -15.28
C GLU A 82 28.66 10.07 -15.06
#